data_AF-A0A7S3XJP3-F1
#
_entry.id   AF-A0A7S3XJP3-F1
#
_cell.length_a   1.000
_cell.length_b   1.000
_cell.length_c   1.000
_cell.angle_alpha   90.00
_cell.angle_beta   90.00
_cell.angle_gamma   90.00
#
_symmetry.space_group_name_H-M   'P 1'
#
loop_
_entity.id
_entity.type
_entity.pdbx_description
1 polymer ?
#
loop_
_entity_poly.entity_id
_entity_poly.type
_entity_poly.pdbx_seq_one_letter_code
_entity_poly.pdbx_strand_id
1 'polypeptide(L)'
;SSVPTELVDRFIMDYLVIEGYKDAAYQFAQESGVQSSIDLETISDRVEIRQAVIDGDFEKAISMVNTLEPKLLEDNPELLWALRRQQLVDLLHQGRGESG
;
A
#
# COMPACT_ATOMS: atom_id res chain seq x y z
N SER A 1 19.66 24.10 19.98
CA SER A 1 19.93 22.66 19.87
C SER A 1 19.70 22.23 18.44
N SER A 2 20.71 21.67 17.78
CA SER A 2 20.53 21.05 16.47
C SER A 2 19.70 19.79 16.66
N VAL A 3 18.73 19.54 15.79
CA VAL A 3 18.10 18.22 15.72
C VAL A 3 19.23 17.23 15.37
N PRO A 4 19.34 16.07 16.06
CA PRO A 4 20.25 15.02 15.67
C PRO A 4 19.94 14.59 14.23
N THR A 5 20.93 14.65 13.34
CA THR A 5 20.78 14.29 11.92
C THR A 5 20.16 12.89 11.75
N GLU A 6 20.55 11.94 12.60
CA GLU A 6 20.00 10.59 12.63
C GLU A 6 18.47 10.51 12.83
N LEU A 7 17.88 11.42 13.62
CA LEU A 7 16.43 11.47 13.79
C LEU A 7 15.74 11.95 12.51
N VAL A 8 16.30 12.97 11.86
CA VAL A 8 15.77 13.50 10.60
C VAL A 8 15.87 12.43 9.51
N ASP A 9 17.01 11.76 9.40
CA ASP A 9 17.21 10.72 8.38
C ASP A 9 16.24 9.56 8.57
N ARG A 10 15.96 9.18 9.83
CA ARG A 10 14.95 8.15 10.12
C ARG A 10 13.54 8.59 9.74
N PHE A 11 13.16 9.84 10.02
CA PHE A 11 11.86 10.38 9.60
C PHE A 11 11.72 10.43 8.08
N ILE A 12 12.79 10.79 7.36
CA ILE A 12 12.80 10.78 5.89
C ILE A 12 12.63 9.34 5.38
N MET A 13 13.38 8.39 5.94
CA MET A 13 13.26 6.98 5.56
C MET A 13 11.84 6.45 5.78
N ASP A 14 11.26 6.69 6.95
CA ASP A 14 9.89 6.27 7.26
C ASP A 14 8.88 6.87 6.27
N TYR A 15 9.02 8.15 5.93
CA TYR A 15 8.16 8.82 4.94
C TYR A 15 8.28 8.18 3.56
N LEU A 16 9.50 7.98 3.04
CA LEU A 16 9.73 7.38 1.73
C LEU A 16 9.11 5.98 1.64
N VAL A 17 9.22 5.21 2.71
CA VAL A 17 8.69 3.85 2.82
C VAL A 17 7.16 3.81 2.89
N ILE A 18 6.54 4.72 3.67
CA ILE A 18 5.08 4.79 3.86
C ILE A 18 4.39 5.21 2.56
N GLU A 19 4.90 6.27 1.94
CA GLU A 19 4.35 6.78 0.67
C GLU A 19 4.63 5.81 -0.49
N GLY A 20 5.68 5.01 -0.37
CA GLY A 20 6.00 3.95 -1.33
C GLY A 20 7.00 4.37 -2.40
N TYR A 21 7.84 5.36 -2.09
CA TYR A 21 8.92 5.82 -2.96
C TYR A 21 10.14 4.88 -2.87
N LYS A 22 10.01 3.66 -3.43
CA LYS A 22 11.04 2.60 -3.35
C LYS A 22 12.43 3.08 -3.80
N ASP A 23 12.52 3.66 -5.00
CA ASP A 23 13.81 4.08 -5.56
C ASP A 23 14.47 5.17 -4.71
N ALA A 24 13.67 6.13 -4.24
CA ALA A 24 14.15 7.18 -3.35
C ALA A 24 14.61 6.60 -1.99
N ALA A 25 13.86 5.66 -1.42
CA ALA A 25 14.26 4.98 -0.19
C ALA A 25 15.59 4.21 -0.37
N TYR A 26 15.78 3.56 -1.51
CA TYR A 26 17.02 2.83 -1.82
C TYR A 26 18.23 3.75 -1.97
N GLN A 27 18.09 4.86 -2.71
CA GLN A 27 19.16 5.85 -2.83
C GLN A 27 19.45 6.51 -1.48
N PHE A 28 18.40 6.88 -0.74
CA PHE A 28 18.54 7.52 0.56
C PHE A 28 19.25 6.60 1.58
N ALA A 29 18.98 5.30 1.57
CA ALA A 29 19.67 4.33 2.41
C ALA A 29 21.18 4.25 2.10
N GLN A 30 21.55 4.31 0.83
CA GLN A 30 22.96 4.31 0.41
C GLN A 30 23.70 5.60 0.79
N GLU A 31 23.02 6.74 0.72
CA GLU A 31 23.62 8.06 1.01
C GLU A 31 23.73 8.35 2.51
N SER A 32 22.68 8.07 3.27
CA SER A 32 22.60 8.37 4.72
C SER A 32 23.13 7.24 5.61
N GLY A 33 23.21 6.02 5.09
CA GLY A 33 23.50 4.81 5.87
C GLY A 33 22.34 4.34 6.76
N VAL A 34 21.20 5.05 6.77
CA VAL A 34 20.00 4.62 7.51
C VAL A 34 19.34 3.45 6.80
N GLN A 35 19.15 2.36 7.53
CA GLN A 35 18.43 1.19 7.04
C GLN A 35 16.94 1.29 7.35
N SER A 36 16.11 0.84 6.41
CA SER A 36 14.68 0.69 6.63
C SER A 36 14.39 -0.45 7.61
N SER A 37 13.34 -0.28 8.42
CA SER A 37 12.84 -1.33 9.33
C SER A 37 12.09 -2.44 8.62
N ILE A 38 11.76 -2.25 7.35
CA ILE A 38 11.07 -3.20 6.49
C ILE A 38 11.87 -3.43 5.21
N ASP A 39 11.63 -4.56 4.56
CA ASP A 39 12.23 -4.88 3.27
C ASP A 39 11.69 -3.93 2.18
N LEU A 40 12.59 -3.20 1.52
CA LEU A 40 12.26 -2.25 0.46
C LEU A 40 11.65 -2.93 -0.76
N GLU A 41 11.90 -4.23 -0.96
CA GLU A 41 11.28 -4.97 -2.07
C GLU A 41 9.76 -5.06 -1.92
N THR A 42 9.27 -5.13 -0.67
CA THR A 42 7.83 -5.20 -0.36
C THR A 42 7.09 -3.89 -0.61
N ILE A 43 7.80 -2.77 -0.87
CA ILE A 43 7.16 -1.48 -1.16
C ILE A 43 6.33 -1.57 -2.44
N SER A 44 6.88 -2.19 -3.49
CA SER A 44 6.20 -2.31 -4.78
C SER A 44 4.86 -3.02 -4.65
N ASP A 45 4.83 -4.13 -3.90
CA ASP A 45 3.62 -4.90 -3.65
C ASP A 45 2.54 -4.07 -2.96
N ARG A 46 2.91 -3.30 -1.91
CA ARG A 46 1.97 -2.43 -1.19
C ARG A 46 1.44 -1.30 -2.06
N VAL A 47 2.30 -0.72 -2.89
CA VAL A 47 1.90 0.34 -3.83
C VAL A 47 0.92 -0.21 -4.86
N GLU A 48 1.17 -1.41 -5.39
CA GLU A 48 0.28 -2.02 -6.37
C GLU A 48 -1.07 -2.43 -5.78
N ILE A 49 -1.09 -2.99 -4.55
CA ILE A 49 -2.35 -3.26 -3.82
C ILE A 49 -3.13 -1.95 -3.61
N ARG A 50 -2.46 -0.90 -3.15
CA ARG A 50 -3.10 0.41 -2.93
C ARG A 50 -3.67 0.97 -4.22
N GLN A 51 -2.94 0.86 -5.33
CA GLN A 51 -3.39 1.34 -6.63
C GLN A 51 -4.62 0.56 -7.11
N ALA A 52 -4.64 -0.77 -6.97
CA ALA A 52 -5.80 -1.59 -7.30
C ALA A 52 -7.05 -1.19 -6.49
N VAL A 53 -6.89 -0.84 -5.20
CA VAL A 53 -7.98 -0.33 -4.36
C VAL A 53 -8.48 1.05 -4.84
N ILE A 54 -7.58 1.96 -5.23
CA ILE A 54 -7.93 3.29 -5.74
C ILE A 54 -8.67 3.20 -7.08
N ASP A 55 -8.23 2.28 -7.95
CA ASP A 55 -8.80 2.08 -9.28
C ASP A 55 -10.13 1.30 -9.25
N GLY A 56 -10.54 0.79 -8.07
CA GLY A 56 -11.74 -0.04 -7.91
C GLY A 56 -11.57 -1.49 -8.35
N ASP A 57 -10.35 -1.93 -8.66
CA ASP A 57 -10.02 -3.31 -9.00
C ASP A 57 -9.83 -4.16 -7.73
N PHE A 58 -10.94 -4.37 -7.01
CA PHE A 58 -10.92 -5.10 -5.74
C PHE A 58 -10.61 -6.59 -5.89
N GLU A 59 -10.89 -7.20 -7.04
CA GLU A 59 -10.51 -8.60 -7.28
C GLU A 59 -8.99 -8.74 -7.34
N LYS A 60 -8.30 -7.83 -8.06
CA LYS A 60 -6.84 -7.79 -8.08
C LYS A 60 -6.28 -7.54 -6.68
N ALA A 61 -6.81 -6.55 -5.96
CA ALA A 61 -6.36 -6.25 -4.60
C ALA A 61 -6.49 -7.45 -3.65
N ILE A 62 -7.64 -8.12 -3.65
CA ILE A 62 -7.90 -9.32 -2.81
C ILE A 62 -6.97 -10.47 -3.21
N SER A 63 -6.79 -10.72 -4.52
CA SER A 63 -5.92 -11.79 -5.00
C SER A 63 -4.46 -11.57 -4.59
N MET A 64 -3.96 -10.34 -4.70
CA MET A 64 -2.60 -9.98 -4.31
C MET A 64 -2.38 -10.15 -2.81
N VAL A 65 -3.31 -9.64 -1.99
CA VAL A 65 -3.25 -9.79 -0.53
C VAL A 65 -3.23 -11.26 -0.14
N ASN A 66 -4.11 -12.09 -0.70
CA ASN A 66 -4.13 -13.53 -0.40
C ASN A 66 -2.87 -14.27 -0.87
N THR A 67 -2.19 -13.77 -1.90
CA THR A 67 -0.94 -14.35 -2.40
C THR A 67 0.24 -14.02 -1.48
N LEU A 68 0.29 -12.79 -0.99
CA LEU A 68 1.38 -12.28 -0.15
C LEU A 68 1.21 -12.65 1.33
N GLU A 69 0.00 -12.48 1.85
CA GLU A 69 -0.36 -12.71 3.25
C GLU A 69 -1.71 -13.44 3.35
N PRO A 70 -1.75 -14.77 3.11
CA PRO A 70 -2.99 -15.54 3.00
C PRO A 70 -3.92 -15.43 4.22
N LYS A 71 -3.36 -15.20 5.41
CA LYS A 71 -4.12 -15.09 6.66
C LYS A 71 -4.65 -13.70 6.93
N LEU A 72 -4.17 -12.66 6.24
CA LEU A 72 -4.53 -11.28 6.56
C LEU A 72 -6.05 -11.06 6.47
N LEU A 73 -6.67 -11.53 5.39
CA LEU A 73 -8.12 -11.38 5.18
C LEU A 73 -8.94 -12.36 6.02
N GLU A 74 -8.38 -13.53 6.34
CA GLU A 74 -9.00 -14.50 7.25
C GLU A 74 -9.08 -13.94 8.68
N ASP A 75 -7.99 -13.33 9.15
CA ASP A 75 -7.87 -12.75 10.48
C ASP A 75 -8.60 -11.40 10.60
N ASN A 76 -8.89 -10.75 9.46
CA ASN A 76 -9.54 -9.43 9.40
C ASN A 76 -10.80 -9.45 8.50
N PRO A 77 -11.86 -10.19 8.89
CA PRO A 77 -13.06 -10.34 8.06
C PRO A 77 -13.78 -9.02 7.78
N GLU A 78 -13.66 -8.02 8.67
CA GLU A 78 -14.19 -6.67 8.45
C GLU A 78 -13.53 -5.95 7.26
N LEU A 79 -12.24 -6.18 7.02
CA LEU A 79 -11.52 -5.63 5.87
C LEU A 79 -12.03 -6.24 4.56
N LEU A 80 -12.18 -7.57 4.54
CA LEU A 80 -12.75 -8.27 3.40
C LEU A 80 -14.19 -7.80 3.11
N TRP A 81 -15.00 -7.63 4.15
CA TRP A 81 -16.36 -7.10 4.01
C TRP A 81 -16.38 -5.69 3.43
N ALA A 82 -15.48 -4.80 3.86
CA ALA A 82 -15.37 -3.45 3.31
C ALA A 82 -15.03 -3.45 1.81
N LEU A 83 -14.05 -4.27 1.39
CA LEU A 83 -13.65 -4.40 -0.01
C LEU A 83 -14.82 -4.91 -0.88
N ARG A 84 -15.52 -5.96 -0.42
CA ARG A 84 -16.67 -6.52 -1.15
C ARG A 84 -17.85 -5.56 -1.23
N ARG A 85 -18.08 -4.75 -0.19
CA ARG A 85 -19.13 -3.73 -0.20
C ARG A 85 -18.85 -2.64 -1.23
N GLN A 86 -17.61 -2.17 -1.32
CA GLN A 86 -17.25 -1.16 -2.32
C GLN A 86 -17.37 -1.70 -3.74
N GLN A 87 -16.93 -2.94 -3.97
CA GLN A 87 -17.14 -3.64 -5.25
C GLN A 87 -18.63 -3.67 -5.67
N LEU A 88 -19.53 -3.98 -4.74
CA LEU A 88 -20.97 -3.98 -5.00
C LEU A 88 -21.49 -2.57 -5.36
N VAL A 89 -21.04 -1.55 -4.64
CA VAL A 89 -21.40 -0.15 -4.92
C VAL A 89 -20.97 0.26 -6.32
N ASP A 90 -19.76 -0.11 -6.73
CA ASP A 90 -19.22 0.25 -8.04
C ASP A 90 -19.98 -0.46 -9.17
N LEU A 91 -20.33 -1.75 -9.00
CA LEU A 91 -21.18 -2.49 -9.94
C LEU A 91 -22.57 -1.86 -10.10
N LEU A 92 -23.18 -1.37 -9.00
CA LEU A 92 -24.46 -0.68 -9.06
C LEU A 92 -24.38 0.67 -9.81
N HIS A 93 -23.26 1.38 -9.70
CA HIS A 93 -23.05 2.62 -10.46
C HIS A 93 -22.86 2.33 -11.96
N GLN A 94 -22.07 1.31 -12.31
CA GLN A 94 -21.87 0.89 -13.70
C GLN A 94 -23.19 0.44 -14.34
N GLY A 95 -23.98 -0.40 -13.65
CA GLY A 95 -25.28 -0.86 -14.15
C GLY A 95 -26.35 0.23 -14.28
N ARG A 96 -26.17 1.39 -13.64
CA ARG A 96 -27.03 2.58 -13.82
C ARG A 96 -26.55 3.51 -14.94
N GLY A 97 -25.29 3.39 -15.36
CA GLY A 97 -24.68 4.23 -16.39
C GLY A 97 -24.96 3.81 -17.83
N GLU A 98 -25.45 2.59 -18.09
CA GLU A 98 -25.75 2.09 -19.44
C GLU A 98 -27.19 2.39 -19.94
N SER A 99 -27.86 3.39 -19.37
CA SER A 99 -29.19 3.83 -19.83
C SER A 99 -29.23 5.29 -20.32
N GLY A 100 -28.09 5.84 -20.75
CA GLY A 100 -27.98 7.18 -21.36
C GLY A 100 -27.65 7.11 -22.83
#